data_AF-A0A1G9XTH8-F1
#
_entry.id   AF-A0A1G9XTH8-F1
#
_cell.length_a   1.000
_cell.length_b   1.000
_cell.length_c   1.000
_cell.angle_alpha   90.00
_cell.angle_beta   90.00
_cell.angle_gamma   90.00
#
_symmetry.space_group_name_H-M   'P 1'
#
loop_
_entity.id
_entity.type
_entity.pdbx_description
1 polymer ?
#
loop_
_entity_poly.entity_id
_entity_poly.type
_entity_poly.pdbx_seq_one_letter_code
_entity_poly.pdbx_strand_id
1 'polypeptide(L)' 'MSDEFIPFWRLLVSAEDQLQWGIEPEAMEDSARALACRHPGSALAERLMARAASVRATGARMPSHAPGRAAAPLQQA' A
#
# COMPACT_ATOMS: atom_id res chain seq x y z
N MET A 1 -7.63 -0.04 -28.87
CA MET A 1 -7.04 -0.10 -27.53
C MET A 1 -7.44 -1.43 -26.95
N SER A 2 -6.51 -2.38 -26.90
CA SER A 2 -6.79 -3.74 -26.44
C SER A 2 -6.98 -3.67 -24.93
N ASP A 3 -8.23 -3.80 -24.47
CA ASP A 3 -8.55 -4.03 -23.07
C ASP A 3 -7.86 -5.37 -22.70
N GLU A 4 -6.70 -5.30 -22.05
CA GLU A 4 -5.94 -6.49 -21.72
C GLU A 4 -6.79 -7.30 -20.74
N PHE A 5 -7.38 -8.40 -21.22
CA PHE A 5 -8.14 -9.31 -20.38
C PHE A 5 -7.20 -9.89 -19.33
N ILE A 6 -7.16 -9.26 -18.17
CA ILE A 6 -6.48 -9.82 -17.00
C ILE A 6 -7.30 -11.02 -16.58
N PRO A 7 -6.77 -12.23 -16.54
CA PRO A 7 -7.56 -13.36 -16.07
C PRO A 7 -7.67 -13.35 -14.54
N PHE A 8 -8.76 -13.92 -14.00
CA PHE A 8 -9.04 -13.88 -12.56
C PHE A 8 -7.94 -14.51 -11.70
N TRP A 9 -7.34 -15.62 -12.15
CA TRP A 9 -6.23 -16.24 -11.42
C TRP A 9 -5.01 -15.33 -11.29
N ARG A 10 -4.74 -14.47 -12.29
CA ARG A 10 -3.64 -13.49 -12.21
C ARG A 10 -3.91 -12.43 -11.15
N LEU A 11 -5.18 -12.00 -11.00
CA LEU A 11 -5.56 -11.09 -9.91
C LEU A 11 -5.43 -11.74 -8.54
N LEU A 12 -5.78 -13.03 -8.40
CA LEU A 12 -5.58 -13.76 -7.15
C LEU A 12 -4.11 -13.83 -6.77
N VAL A 13 -3.24 -14.26 -7.69
CA VAL A 13 -1.80 -14.36 -7.46
C VAL A 13 -1.21 -13.01 -7.07
N SER A 14 -1.56 -11.94 -7.80
CA SER A 14 -1.10 -10.59 -7.47
C SER A 14 -1.63 -10.12 -6.11
N ALA A 15 -2.89 -10.40 -5.78
CA ALA A 15 -3.48 -10.04 -4.49
C ALA A 15 -2.81 -10.77 -3.32
N GLU A 16 -2.47 -12.05 -3.48
CA GLU A 16 -1.74 -12.84 -2.48
C GLU A 16 -0.31 -12.34 -2.30
N ASP A 17 0.39 -12.05 -3.40
CA ASP A 17 1.75 -11.48 -3.36
C ASP A 17 1.78 -10.12 -2.65
N GLN A 18 0.84 -9.23 -2.97
CA GLN A 18 0.69 -7.94 -2.29
C GLN A 18 0.35 -8.10 -0.80
N LEU A 19 -0.44 -9.12 -0.44
CA LEU A 19 -0.77 -9.37 0.97
C LEU A 19 0.45 -9.87 1.76
N GLN A 20 1.30 -10.68 1.14
CA GLN A 20 2.47 -11.28 1.78
C GLN A 20 3.67 -10.34 1.82
N TRP A 21 3.96 -9.65 0.73
CA TRP A 21 5.20 -8.89 0.52
C TRP A 21 4.98 -7.42 0.19
N GLY A 22 3.74 -7.01 -0.12
CA GLY A 22 3.45 -5.63 -0.46
C GLY A 22 3.81 -4.66 0.67
N ILE A 23 4.35 -3.52 0.27
CA ILE A 23 4.68 -2.39 1.15
C ILE A 23 3.98 -1.10 0.74
N GLU A 24 3.42 -1.05 -0.47
CA GLU A 24 2.71 0.12 -0.99
C GLU A 24 1.21 -0.03 -0.75
N PRO A 25 0.61 0.82 0.10
CA PRO A 25 -0.81 0.70 0.44
C PRO A 25 -1.72 0.96 -0.77
N GLU A 26 -1.34 1.86 -1.68
CA GLU A 26 -2.11 2.17 -2.88
C GLU A 26 -2.22 0.95 -3.80
N ALA A 27 -1.12 0.23 -4.04
CA ALA A 27 -1.11 -0.98 -4.86
C ALA A 27 -1.95 -2.12 -4.25
N MET A 28 -1.98 -2.22 -2.92
CA MET A 28 -2.85 -3.17 -2.21
C MET A 28 -4.33 -2.81 -2.39
N GLU A 29 -4.68 -1.53 -2.30
CA GLU A 29 -6.06 -1.05 -2.46
C GLU A 29 -6.56 -1.24 -3.88
N ASP A 30 -5.72 -0.96 -4.88
CA ASP A 30 -6.04 -1.20 -6.29
C ASP A 30 -6.27 -2.69 -6.56
N SER A 31 -5.41 -3.55 -6.02
CA SER A 31 -5.56 -5.01 -6.11
C SER A 31 -6.84 -5.49 -5.43
N ALA A 32 -7.16 -4.96 -4.25
CA ALA A 32 -8.38 -5.27 -3.52
C ALA A 32 -9.63 -4.83 -4.30
N ARG A 33 -9.63 -3.62 -4.87
CA ARG A 33 -10.73 -3.11 -5.70
C ARG A 33 -10.92 -3.96 -6.95
N ALA A 34 -9.84 -4.28 -7.67
CA ALA A 34 -9.90 -5.13 -8.85
C ALA A 34 -10.47 -6.52 -8.51
N LEU A 35 -10.10 -7.09 -7.36
CA LEU A 35 -10.63 -8.37 -6.89
C LEU A 35 -12.10 -8.28 -6.48
N ALA A 36 -12.48 -7.24 -5.73
CA ALA A 36 -13.86 -7.02 -5.29
C ALA A 36 -14.83 -6.75 -6.44
N CYS A 37 -14.38 -6.06 -7.50
CA CYS A 37 -15.16 -5.83 -8.71
C CYS A 37 -15.54 -7.13 -9.42
N ARG A 38 -14.70 -8.17 -9.33
CA ARG A 38 -14.97 -9.48 -9.95
C ARG A 38 -15.59 -10.49 -9.00
N HIS A 39 -15.30 -10.36 -7.71
CA HIS A 39 -15.80 -11.24 -6.67
C HIS A 39 -16.19 -10.42 -5.42
N PRO A 40 -17.41 -9.85 -5.41
CA PRO A 40 -17.94 -9.14 -4.25
C PRO A 40 -17.93 -10.03 -3.00
N GLY A 41 -17.54 -9.49 -1.84
CA GLY A 41 -17.42 -10.26 -0.60
C GLY A 41 -16.18 -11.17 -0.51
N SER A 42 -15.17 -10.94 -1.36
CA SER A 42 -13.89 -11.64 -1.23
C SER A 42 -13.18 -11.27 0.07
N ALA A 43 -12.99 -12.24 0.96
CA ALA A 43 -12.20 -12.08 2.19
C ALA A 43 -10.74 -11.68 1.90
N LEU A 44 -10.19 -12.05 0.74
CA LEU A 44 -8.85 -11.64 0.33
C LEU A 44 -8.78 -10.13 0.05
N ALA A 45 -9.81 -9.56 -0.59
CA ALA A 45 -9.90 -8.12 -0.83
C ALA A 45 -10.01 -7.34 0.50
N GLU A 46 -10.80 -7.84 1.46
CA GLU A 46 -10.91 -7.23 2.79
C GLU A 46 -9.59 -7.25 3.55
N ARG A 47 -8.86 -8.38 3.50
CA ARG A 47 -7.54 -8.53 4.12
C ARG A 47 -6.52 -7.56 3.52
N LEU A 48 -6.52 -7.37 2.20
CA LEU A 48 -5.67 -6.38 1.53
C LEU A 48 -6.00 -4.95 1.97
N MET A 49 -7.28 -4.58 2.05
CA MET A 49 -7.70 -3.25 2.54
C MET A 49 -7.25 -3.02 3.99
N ALA A 50 -7.41 -4.02 4.86
CA ALA A 50 -6.93 -3.95 6.24
C ALA A 50 -5.41 -3.85 6.34
N ARG A 51 -4.68 -4.55 5.47
CA ARG A 51 -3.22 -4.47 5.39
C ARG A 51 -2.76 -3.10 4.91
N ALA A 52 -3.37 -2.54 3.88
CA ALA A 52 -3.08 -1.19 3.38
C ALA A 52 -3.29 -0.13 4.47
N ALA A 53 -4.40 -0.23 5.22
CA ALA A 53 -4.65 0.64 6.36
C ALA A 53 -3.58 0.49 7.46
N SER A 54 -3.15 -0.74 7.73
CA SER A 54 -2.10 -1.04 8.72
C SER A 54 -0.75 -0.47 8.29
N VAL A 55 -0.38 -0.65 7.02
CA VAL A 55 0.86 -0.10 6.43
C VAL A 55 0.85 1.43 6.49
N ARG A 56 -0.28 2.09 6.15
CA ARG A 56 -0.43 3.54 6.30
C ARG A 56 -0.27 3.97 7.76
N ALA A 57 -0.89 3.27 8.70
CA ALA A 57 -0.77 3.57 10.12
C ALA A 57 0.66 3.38 10.66
N THR A 58 1.39 2.38 10.19
CA THR A 58 2.79 2.13 10.56
C THR A 58 3.74 3.13 9.89
N GLY A 59 3.53 3.44 8.61
CA GLY A 59 4.32 4.42 7.85
C GLY A 59 4.12 5.85 8.36
N ALA A 60 2.90 6.21 8.77
CA ALA A 60 2.61 7.49 9.43
C ALA A 60 3.23 7.59 10.84
N ARG A 61 3.59 6.45 11.45
CA ARG A 61 4.26 6.37 12.75
C ARG A 61 5.78 6.47 12.67
N MET A 62 6.38 6.32 11.48
CA MET A 62 7.75 6.77 11.29
C MET A 62 7.68 8.29 11.14
N PRO A 63 8.15 9.08 12.12
CA PRO A 63 8.36 10.48 11.86
C PRO A 63 9.29 10.53 10.65
N SER A 64 8.82 11.18 9.58
CA SER A 64 9.69 11.64 8.52
C SER A 64 10.92 12.19 9.22
N HIS A 65 12.07 11.56 9.00
CA HIS A 65 13.33 12.05 9.50
C HIS A 65 13.54 13.36 8.75
N ALA A 66 12.96 14.44 9.28
CA ALA A 66 13.25 15.78 8.85
C ALA A 66 14.78 15.88 8.99
N PRO A 67 15.52 16.21 7.93
CA PRO A 67 16.84 16.78 8.12
C PRO A 67 16.61 18.19 8.68
N GLY A 68 16.20 18.22 9.94
CA GLY A 68 16.16 19.42 10.75
C GLY A 68 17.60 19.87 10.96
N ARG A 69 18.11 20.62 10.01
CA ARG A 69 18.73 21.93 10.26
C ARG A 69 19.58 21.97 11.53
N ALA A 70 20.57 21.10 11.61
CA ALA A 70 21.66 21.20 12.59
C ALA A 70 22.76 22.08 11.96
N ALA A 71 22.59 23.41 12.04
CA ALA A 71 23.68 24.39 12.04
C ALA A 71 23.09 25.80 12.15
N ALA A 72 22.57 26.13 13.32
CA ALA A 72 22.74 27.47 13.83
C ALA A 72 23.75 27.38 14.98
N PRO A 73 25.03 27.72 14.78
CA PRO A 73 25.80 28.21 15.90
C PRO A 73 25.28 29.60 16.25
N LEU A 74 24.71 29.69 17.45
CA LEU A 74 24.58 30.92 18.20
C LEU A 74 25.93 31.66 18.25
N GLN A 75 25.83 32.98 18.09
CA GLN A 75 26.79 34.05 18.38
C GLN A 75 27.99 33.73 19.28
N GLN A 76 29.13 34.37 19.00
CA GLN A 76 29.81 35.21 20.00
C GLN A 76 30.88 36.13 19.39
N ALA A 77 30.72 37.43 19.70
CA ALA A 77 31.68 38.55 19.82
C ALA A 77 32.68 38.86 18.68
#